data_AF-A0A2P5MVV6-F1
#
_entry.id   AF-A0A2P5MVV6-F1
#
_cell.length_a   1.000
_cell.length_b   1.000
_cell.length_c   1.000
_cell.angle_alpha   90.00
_cell.angle_beta   90.00
_cell.angle_gamma   90.00
#
_symmetry.space_group_name_H-M   'P 1'
#
loop_
_entity.id
_entity.type
_entity.pdbx_description
1 polymer ?
#
loop_
_entity_poly.entity_id
_entity_poly.type
_entity_poly.pdbx_seq_one_letter_code
_entity_poly.pdbx_strand_id
1 'polypeptide(L)'
;MEKIEFGIGDDDRQRLLNVIDAFQKFTSGLIGGESYFLPAFRDDYKHVWMELGPHFSALKDALQRADTGVLLAHGLLGNQLALKLKVTNHYTKEFFLYGVELIGGHKLLDKALYAIGLLLSDMVAATGNGQAILSFKDFLQAGIKDDG
;
A
#
# COMPACT_ATOMS: atom_id res chain seq x y z
N MET A 1 2.51 -16.20 2.95
CA MET A 1 1.99 -15.15 2.03
C MET A 1 2.95 -15.10 0.85
N GLU A 2 2.46 -15.02 -0.39
CA GLU A 2 3.31 -14.95 -1.59
C GLU A 2 4.16 -13.66 -1.56
N LYS A 3 5.38 -13.69 -2.12
CA LYS A 3 6.25 -12.51 -2.18
C LYS A 3 5.58 -11.43 -3.03
N ILE A 4 5.29 -10.27 -2.44
CA ILE A 4 4.71 -9.13 -3.16
C ILE A 4 5.81 -8.14 -3.49
N GLU A 5 5.87 -7.74 -4.76
CA GLU A 5 6.77 -6.71 -5.25
C GLU A 5 5.95 -5.60 -5.90
N PHE A 6 6.18 -4.37 -5.44
CA PHE A 6 5.48 -3.17 -5.83
C PHE A 6 6.14 -2.56 -7.07
N GLY A 7 5.32 -2.18 -8.05
CA GLY A 7 5.78 -1.45 -9.22
C GLY A 7 6.64 -2.27 -10.18
N ILE A 8 6.32 -3.55 -10.38
CA ILE A 8 6.81 -4.30 -11.54
C ILE A 8 6.20 -3.66 -12.80
N GLY A 9 6.96 -3.51 -13.89
CA GLY A 9 6.43 -2.99 -15.15
C GLY A 9 7.49 -2.34 -16.03
N ASP A 10 7.17 -2.23 -17.32
CA ASP A 10 8.06 -1.76 -18.37
C ASP A 10 8.14 -0.23 -18.46
N ASP A 11 7.06 0.45 -18.11
CA ASP A 11 7.00 1.91 -18.01
C ASP A 11 6.45 2.38 -16.66
N ASP A 12 6.71 3.64 -16.31
CA ASP A 12 6.35 4.18 -15.00
C ASP A 12 4.84 4.15 -14.74
N ARG A 13 3.98 4.35 -15.75
CA ARG A 13 2.53 4.30 -15.55
C ARG A 13 2.09 2.89 -15.24
N GLN A 14 2.60 1.88 -15.95
CA GLN A 14 2.34 0.48 -15.65
C GLN A 14 2.82 0.13 -14.23
N ARG A 15 3.97 0.64 -13.81
CA ARG A 15 4.46 0.46 -12.43
C ARG A 15 3.52 1.07 -11.40
N LEU A 16 3.01 2.28 -11.61
CA LEU A 16 2.04 2.91 -10.72
C LEU A 16 0.75 2.08 -10.60
N LEU A 17 0.23 1.55 -11.71
CA LEU A 17 -0.95 0.67 -11.67
C LEU A 17 -0.66 -0.62 -10.91
N ASN A 18 0.51 -1.21 -11.13
CA ASN A 18 0.91 -2.45 -10.45
C ASN A 18 1.22 -2.23 -8.96
N VAL A 19 1.54 -1.01 -8.51
CA VAL A 19 1.55 -0.65 -7.08
C VAL A 19 0.17 -0.79 -6.47
N ILE A 20 -0.88 -0.36 -7.17
CA ILE A 20 -2.27 -0.47 -6.67
C ILE A 20 -2.67 -1.94 -6.53
N ASP A 21 -2.38 -2.75 -7.55
CA ASP A 21 -2.68 -4.18 -7.50
C ASP A 21 -1.86 -4.91 -6.43
N ALA A 22 -0.58 -4.56 -6.27
CA ALA A 22 0.27 -5.09 -5.21
C ALA A 22 -0.23 -4.70 -3.82
N PHE A 23 -0.65 -3.44 -3.63
CA PHE A 23 -1.25 -2.98 -2.37
C PHE A 23 -2.54 -3.73 -2.08
N GLN A 24 -3.38 -3.96 -3.11
CA GLN A 24 -4.63 -4.67 -2.94
C GLN A 24 -4.39 -6.12 -2.47
N LYS A 25 -3.42 -6.82 -3.09
CA LYS A 25 -3.00 -8.17 -2.69
C LYS A 25 -2.40 -8.19 -1.29
N PHE A 26 -1.53 -7.23 -0.98
CA PHE A 26 -0.87 -7.13 0.33
C PHE A 26 -1.90 -6.97 1.44
N THR A 27 -2.82 -6.03 1.26
CA THR A 27 -3.87 -5.73 2.23
C THR A 27 -4.86 -6.88 2.40
N SER A 28 -5.25 -7.54 1.30
CA SER A 28 -6.07 -8.76 1.36
C SER A 28 -5.40 -9.86 2.21
N GLY A 29 -4.09 -10.06 2.02
CA GLY A 29 -3.32 -11.01 2.81
C GLY A 29 -3.25 -10.64 4.30
N LEU A 30 -3.11 -9.34 4.61
CA LEU A 30 -3.10 -8.86 5.99
C LEU A 30 -4.46 -9.03 6.68
N ILE A 31 -5.55 -8.70 6.01
CA ILE A 31 -6.91 -8.79 6.58
C ILE A 31 -7.32 -10.25 6.78
N GLY A 32 -6.84 -11.16 5.92
CA GLY A 32 -6.94 -12.60 6.16
C GLY A 32 -6.07 -13.10 7.32
N GLY A 33 -5.02 -12.36 7.69
CA GLY A 33 -4.09 -12.66 8.78
C GLY A 33 -4.50 -12.01 10.09
N GLU A 34 -5.27 -12.73 10.91
CA GLU A 34 -5.89 -12.14 12.11
C GLU A 34 -4.89 -11.71 13.20
N SER A 35 -3.62 -12.15 13.16
CA SER A 35 -2.66 -11.94 14.25
C SER A 35 -2.17 -10.51 14.41
N TYR A 36 -2.11 -9.70 13.35
CA TYR A 36 -1.39 -8.42 13.32
C TYR A 36 -2.15 -7.23 13.91
N PHE A 37 -3.48 -7.29 13.89
CA PHE A 37 -4.34 -6.16 14.24
C PHE A 37 -5.09 -6.40 15.55
N LEU A 38 -5.40 -5.31 16.25
CA LEU A 38 -6.20 -5.32 17.48
C LEU A 38 -7.49 -6.15 17.27
N PRO A 39 -7.79 -7.13 18.15
CA PRO A 39 -8.90 -8.06 17.93
C PRO A 39 -10.27 -7.37 17.81
N ALA A 40 -10.44 -6.23 18.48
CA ALA A 40 -11.69 -5.48 18.52
C ALA A 40 -12.14 -4.93 17.16
N PHE A 41 -11.24 -4.79 16.17
CA PHE A 41 -11.53 -4.16 14.88
C PHE A 41 -11.43 -5.12 13.68
N ARG A 42 -11.16 -6.41 13.90
CA ARG A 42 -10.86 -7.37 12.83
C ARG A 42 -12.00 -7.49 11.80
N ASP A 43 -13.23 -7.60 12.28
CA ASP A 43 -14.40 -7.76 11.42
C ASP A 43 -14.76 -6.44 10.73
N ASP A 44 -14.54 -5.31 11.39
CA ASP A 44 -14.72 -3.98 10.80
C ASP A 44 -13.78 -3.78 9.60
N TYR A 45 -12.50 -4.17 9.72
CA TYR A 45 -11.57 -4.11 8.60
C TYR A 45 -12.01 -4.99 7.43
N LYS A 46 -12.54 -6.19 7.69
CA LYS A 46 -13.08 -7.08 6.65
C LYS A 46 -14.28 -6.45 5.94
N HIS A 47 -15.20 -5.82 6.69
CA HIS A 47 -16.36 -5.14 6.11
C HIS A 47 -15.95 -3.96 5.22
N VAL A 48 -15.12 -3.05 5.74
CA VAL A 48 -14.66 -1.88 4.95
C VAL A 48 -13.87 -2.33 3.72
N TRP A 49 -13.07 -3.39 3.83
CA TRP A 49 -12.31 -3.93 2.71
C TRP A 49 -13.18 -4.36 1.53
N MET A 50 -14.35 -4.96 1.80
CA MET A 50 -15.29 -5.36 0.74
C MET A 50 -15.85 -4.16 -0.05
N GLU A 51 -15.88 -2.99 0.56
CA GLU A 51 -16.38 -1.75 -0.05
C GLU A 51 -15.30 -1.01 -0.86
N LEU A 52 -14.02 -1.34 -0.70
CA LEU A 52 -12.93 -0.60 -1.35
C LEU A 52 -12.73 -0.92 -2.84
N GLY A 53 -13.32 -1.99 -3.36
CA GLY A 53 -13.17 -2.43 -4.76
C GLY A 53 -13.37 -1.30 -5.79
N PRO A 54 -14.49 -0.55 -5.76
CA PRO A 54 -14.72 0.58 -6.66
C PRO A 54 -13.67 1.69 -6.53
N HIS A 55 -13.16 1.94 -5.32
CA HIS A 55 -12.14 2.97 -5.09
C HIS A 55 -10.80 2.60 -5.73
N PHE A 56 -10.42 1.32 -5.70
CA PHE A 56 -9.22 0.82 -6.39
C PHE A 56 -9.32 1.01 -7.90
N SER A 57 -10.47 0.68 -8.50
CA SER A 57 -10.73 0.89 -9.92
C SER A 57 -10.66 2.37 -10.28
N ALA A 58 -11.32 3.24 -9.50
CA ALA A 58 -11.32 4.68 -9.74
C ALA A 58 -9.90 5.29 -9.68
N LEU A 59 -9.07 4.89 -8.72
CA LEU A 59 -7.68 5.34 -8.64
C LEU A 59 -6.86 4.87 -9.85
N LYS A 60 -7.02 3.61 -10.29
CA LYS A 60 -6.32 3.10 -11.49
C LYS A 60 -6.74 3.85 -12.75
N ASP A 61 -8.03 4.08 -12.94
CA ASP A 61 -8.55 4.84 -14.08
C ASP A 61 -8.03 6.29 -14.07
N ALA A 62 -7.97 6.92 -12.89
CA ALA A 62 -7.43 8.26 -12.74
C ALA A 62 -5.92 8.30 -13.03
N LEU A 63 -5.15 7.31 -12.55
CA LEU A 63 -3.72 7.17 -12.87
C LEU A 63 -3.48 6.93 -14.35
N GLN A 64 -4.38 6.24 -15.07
CA GLN A 64 -4.26 6.08 -16.52
C GLN A 64 -4.47 7.39 -17.28
N ARG A 65 -5.36 8.25 -16.78
CA ARG A 65 -5.71 9.53 -17.41
C ARG A 65 -4.86 10.71 -16.94
N ALA A 66 -4.11 10.54 -15.86
CA ALA A 66 -3.30 11.60 -15.28
C ALA A 66 -2.26 12.12 -16.29
N ASP A 67 -2.18 13.45 -16.38
CA ASP A 67 -1.21 14.13 -17.21
C ASP A 67 0.22 13.82 -16.75
N THR A 68 1.14 13.64 -17.71
CA THR A 68 2.54 13.29 -17.42
C THR A 68 3.23 14.38 -16.60
N GLY A 69 2.94 15.66 -16.83
CA GLY A 69 3.49 16.76 -16.06
C GLY A 69 3.04 16.74 -14.60
N VAL A 70 1.79 16.36 -14.34
CA VAL A 70 1.27 16.17 -12.97
C VAL A 70 1.97 14.99 -12.29
N LEU A 71 2.09 13.85 -12.95
CA LEU A 71 2.82 12.70 -12.41
C LEU A 71 4.28 13.04 -12.11
N LEU A 72 4.94 13.81 -13.00
CA LEU A 72 6.30 14.28 -12.78
C LEU A 72 6.41 15.20 -11.56
N ALA A 73 5.50 16.15 -11.39
CA ALA A 73 5.49 17.11 -10.28
C ALA A 73 5.35 16.43 -8.92
N HIS A 74 4.65 15.30 -8.85
CA HIS A 74 4.52 14.48 -7.65
C HIS A 74 5.64 13.43 -7.51
N GLY A 75 6.65 13.45 -8.37
CA GLY A 75 7.76 12.48 -8.35
C GLY A 75 7.30 11.04 -8.57
N LEU A 76 6.27 10.85 -9.39
CA LEU A 76 5.71 9.55 -9.77
C LEU A 76 6.28 9.05 -11.10
N LEU A 77 7.38 9.63 -11.59
CA LEU A 77 8.10 9.21 -12.78
C LEU A 77 9.62 9.17 -12.52
N GLY A 78 10.34 8.42 -13.35
CA GLY A 78 11.80 8.35 -13.39
C GLY A 78 12.45 7.93 -12.06
N ASN A 79 13.59 8.53 -11.74
CA ASN A 79 14.39 8.15 -10.56
C ASN A 79 13.68 8.40 -9.22
N GLN A 80 12.76 9.36 -9.16
CA GLN A 80 11.96 9.62 -7.96
C GLN A 80 11.01 8.44 -7.69
N LEU A 81 10.29 7.98 -8.71
CA LEU A 81 9.47 6.76 -8.59
C LEU A 81 10.34 5.56 -8.23
N ALA A 82 11.47 5.38 -8.91
CA ALA A 82 12.38 4.25 -8.64
C ALA A 82 12.85 4.20 -7.18
N LEU A 83 13.17 5.36 -6.57
CA LEU A 83 13.53 5.44 -5.16
C LEU A 83 12.34 5.04 -4.25
N LYS A 84 11.15 5.60 -4.50
CA LYS A 84 9.94 5.29 -3.72
C LYS A 84 9.60 3.79 -3.77
N LEU A 85 9.68 3.19 -4.95
CA LEU A 85 9.49 1.75 -5.14
C LEU A 85 10.55 0.94 -4.41
N LYS A 86 11.82 1.34 -4.48
CA LYS A 86 12.92 0.65 -3.78
C LYS A 86 12.73 0.67 -2.26
N VAL A 87 12.34 1.80 -1.68
CA VAL A 87 12.07 1.94 -0.25
C VAL A 87 10.84 1.13 0.16
N THR A 88 9.76 1.22 -0.63
CA THR A 88 8.53 0.44 -0.41
C THR A 88 8.84 -1.07 -0.41
N ASN A 89 9.53 -1.54 -1.44
CA ASN A 89 9.91 -2.95 -1.58
C ASN A 89 10.91 -3.41 -0.51
N HIS A 90 11.78 -2.53 -0.02
CA HIS A 90 12.67 -2.87 1.09
C HIS A 90 11.87 -3.22 2.34
N TYR A 91 10.98 -2.35 2.80
CA TYR A 91 10.24 -2.60 4.04
C TYR A 91 9.21 -3.74 3.92
N THR A 92 8.56 -3.89 2.76
CA THR A 92 7.65 -5.03 2.56
C THR A 92 8.41 -6.36 2.55
N LYS A 93 9.61 -6.40 1.94
CA LYS A 93 10.47 -7.58 1.97
C LYS A 93 10.95 -7.89 3.39
N GLU A 94 11.39 -6.90 4.16
CA GLU A 94 11.79 -7.09 5.56
C GLU A 94 10.63 -7.66 6.39
N PHE A 95 9.41 -7.14 6.22
CA PHE A 95 8.22 -7.67 6.87
C PHE A 95 7.96 -9.13 6.50
N PHE A 96 8.06 -9.51 5.23
CA PHE A 96 7.86 -10.91 4.83
C PHE A 96 8.95 -11.86 5.34
N LEU A 97 10.19 -11.40 5.40
CA LEU A 97 11.32 -12.23 5.82
C LEU A 97 11.36 -12.43 7.33
N TYR A 98 11.03 -11.40 8.10
CA TYR A 98 11.28 -11.37 9.54
C TYR A 98 10.00 -11.17 10.36
N GLY A 99 9.02 -10.46 9.81
CA GLY A 99 7.84 -10.04 10.57
C GLY A 99 6.73 -11.09 10.71
N VAL A 100 6.76 -12.15 9.91
CA VAL A 100 5.74 -13.22 9.99
C VAL A 100 6.03 -14.21 11.13
N GLU A 101 7.30 -14.35 11.56
CA GLU A 101 7.73 -15.42 12.47
C GLU A 101 8.43 -14.93 13.76
N LEU A 102 8.64 -13.62 13.95
CA LEU A 102 9.44 -13.07 15.07
C LEU A 102 8.72 -11.98 15.88
N ILE A 103 9.14 -11.84 17.14
CA ILE A 103 8.90 -10.66 17.99
C ILE A 103 9.47 -9.44 17.26
N GLY A 104 8.66 -8.40 17.03
CA GLY A 104 9.03 -7.22 16.24
C GLY A 104 8.37 -7.12 14.86
N GLY A 105 7.57 -8.12 14.47
CA GLY A 105 6.87 -8.13 13.19
C GLY A 105 5.84 -7.01 13.01
N HIS A 106 5.21 -6.55 14.09
CA HIS A 106 4.28 -5.42 14.05
C HIS A 106 4.98 -4.11 13.68
N LYS A 107 6.20 -3.88 14.19
CA LYS A 107 7.00 -2.69 13.82
C LYS A 107 7.46 -2.72 12.37
N LEU A 108 7.75 -3.89 11.81
CA LEU A 108 8.09 -4.03 10.40
C LEU A 108 6.87 -3.81 9.50
N LEU A 109 5.69 -4.32 9.92
CA LEU A 109 4.43 -4.05 9.25
C LEU A 109 4.10 -2.56 9.25
N ASP A 110 4.26 -1.88 10.39
CA ASP A 110 4.05 -0.44 10.53
C ASP A 110 4.93 0.35 9.55
N LYS A 111 6.23 0.07 9.50
CA LYS A 111 7.15 0.69 8.54
C LYS A 111 6.78 0.40 7.08
N ALA A 112 6.33 -0.82 6.79
CA ALA A 112 5.90 -1.20 5.43
C ALA A 112 4.64 -0.42 5.02
N LEU A 113 3.61 -0.36 5.87
CA LEU A 113 2.40 0.43 5.62
C LEU A 113 2.72 1.92 5.53
N TYR A 114 3.62 2.44 6.35
CA TYR A 114 4.08 3.82 6.25
C TYR A 114 4.69 4.14 4.88
N ALA A 115 5.65 3.32 4.42
CA ALA A 115 6.32 3.52 3.14
C ALA A 115 5.34 3.41 1.95
N ILE A 116 4.44 2.41 1.97
CA ILE A 116 3.35 2.30 0.99
C ILE A 116 2.46 3.55 1.02
N GLY A 117 2.15 4.03 2.23
CA GLY A 117 1.31 5.21 2.45
C GLY A 117 1.85 6.48 1.85
N LEU A 118 3.17 6.70 1.92
CA LEU A 118 3.81 7.85 1.27
C LEU A 118 3.61 7.81 -0.26
N LEU A 119 3.82 6.64 -0.87
CA LEU A 119 3.64 6.46 -2.32
C LEU A 119 2.16 6.61 -2.73
N LEU A 120 1.23 6.02 -1.98
CA LEU A 120 -0.21 6.18 -2.20
C LEU A 120 -0.63 7.64 -2.05
N SER A 121 -0.11 8.35 -1.05
CA SER A 121 -0.41 9.77 -0.84
C SER A 121 -0.01 10.62 -2.05
N ASP A 122 1.15 10.36 -2.65
CA ASP A 122 1.57 11.05 -3.86
C ASP A 122 0.66 10.75 -5.06
N MET A 123 0.22 9.49 -5.22
CA MET A 123 -0.73 9.09 -6.26
C MET A 123 -2.10 9.74 -6.07
N VAL A 124 -2.59 9.78 -4.83
CA VAL A 124 -3.87 10.42 -4.48
C VAL A 124 -3.78 11.92 -4.72
N ALA A 125 -2.69 12.56 -4.30
CA ALA A 125 -2.48 13.99 -4.54
C ALA A 125 -2.40 14.33 -6.04
N ALA A 126 -1.73 13.49 -6.83
CA ALA A 126 -1.62 13.69 -8.28
C ALA A 126 -2.95 13.50 -9.03
N THR A 127 -3.84 12.64 -8.53
CA THR A 127 -5.06 12.23 -9.26
C THR A 127 -6.35 12.78 -8.67
N GLY A 128 -6.32 13.28 -7.43
CA GLY A 128 -7.51 13.63 -6.64
C GLY A 128 -8.39 12.42 -6.29
N ASN A 129 -7.95 11.19 -6.52
CA ASN A 129 -8.71 9.97 -6.34
C ASN A 129 -8.01 9.01 -5.36
N GLY A 130 -8.76 8.14 -4.68
CA GLY A 130 -8.18 7.12 -3.80
C GLY A 130 -8.05 7.50 -2.32
N GLN A 131 -8.63 8.62 -1.88
CA GLN A 131 -8.57 9.04 -0.46
C GLN A 131 -9.11 7.97 0.50
N ALA A 132 -10.14 7.21 0.10
CA ALA A 132 -10.70 6.11 0.90
C ALA A 132 -9.67 4.98 1.12
N ILE A 133 -8.87 4.65 0.09
CA ILE A 133 -7.80 3.64 0.15
C ILE A 133 -6.72 4.09 1.13
N LEU A 134 -6.28 5.35 1.00
CA LEU A 134 -5.25 5.93 1.87
C LEU A 134 -5.72 5.95 3.34
N SER A 135 -6.97 6.40 3.57
CA SER A 135 -7.55 6.46 4.91
C SER A 135 -7.69 5.07 5.53
N PHE A 136 -8.15 4.09 4.76
CA PHE A 136 -8.23 2.71 5.24
C PHE A 136 -6.88 2.16 5.64
N LYS A 137 -5.84 2.40 4.83
CA LYS A 137 -4.46 2.04 5.15
C LYS A 137 -4.00 2.70 6.45
N ASP A 138 -4.28 4.00 6.64
CA ASP A 138 -3.96 4.71 7.88
C ASP A 138 -4.62 4.07 9.10
N PHE A 139 -5.90 3.67 9.00
CA PHE A 139 -6.60 2.97 10.07
C PHE A 139 -6.10 1.55 10.31
N LEU A 140 -5.67 0.83 9.28
CA LEU A 140 -4.98 -0.45 9.45
C LEU A 140 -3.68 -0.28 10.22
N GLN A 141 -2.88 0.73 9.85
CA GLN A 141 -1.61 1.03 10.51
C GLN A 141 -1.82 1.40 11.98
N ALA A 142 -2.80 2.26 12.28
CA ALA A 142 -3.14 2.64 13.65
C ALA A 142 -3.68 1.47 14.50
N GLY A 143 -4.23 0.43 13.86
CA GLY A 143 -4.77 -0.76 14.52
C GLY A 143 -3.77 -1.90 14.66
N ILE A 144 -2.50 -1.71 14.29
CA ILE A 144 -1.43 -2.69 14.54
C ILE A 144 -1.26 -2.86 16.05
N LYS A 145 -1.11 -4.11 16.50
CA LYS A 145 -0.84 -4.38 17.92
C LYS A 145 0.56 -3.93 18.32
N ASP A 146 0.72 -3.49 19.56
CA ASP A 146 2.03 -3.33 20.14
C ASP A 146 2.65 -4.70 20.48
N ASP A 147 3.92 -4.87 20.12
CA ASP A 147 4.79 -5.91 20.66
C ASP A 147 5.16 -5.48 22.09
N GLY A 148 4.33 -5.83 23.08
CA GLY A 148 4.51 -5.45 24.49
C GLY A 148 5.89 -5.72 25.07
#